data_AF-A0A8H6SIZ9-F1
#
_entry.id   AF-A0A8H6SIZ9-F1
#
_cell.length_a   1.000
_cell.length_b   1.000
_cell.length_c   1.000
_cell.angle_alpha   90.00
_cell.angle_beta   90.00
_cell.angle_gamma   90.00
#
_symmetry.space_group_name_H-M   'P 1'
#
loop_
_entity.id
_entity.type
_entity.pdbx_description
1 polymer ?
#
loop_
_entity_poly.entity_id
_entity_poly.type
_entity_poly.pdbx_seq_one_letter_code
_entity_poly.pdbx_strand_id
1 'polypeptide(L)'
;MSKFPNTTSLVIGSETDVSTYPTNPNATLQESDFAGRNITPIDFSKSSLEINDLRAVDYFGDGSFYLLDTPGHIAGHLTGLARVTANPSTFILLAGDTFHHVGEARPRPALQANFPCPAHIVESSRGHVSTDYFFSPGSRDGAFDILSRSESLLRVSDTPDSFYEDPVVAEVSLEKVARAGMRRTTCSSLSPMTGALLPTTPVLLVDCRITHRN
;
A
#
# COMPACT_ATOMS: atom_id res chain seq x y z
N MET A 1 9.76 8.80 22.30
CA MET A 1 9.59 7.55 23.07
C MET A 1 8.87 6.55 22.18
N SER A 2 9.46 5.38 21.97
CA SER A 2 8.84 4.28 21.24
C SER A 2 7.54 3.82 21.93
N LYS A 3 6.48 3.58 21.14
CA LYS A 3 5.17 3.12 21.64
C LYS A 3 5.12 1.63 21.98
N PHE A 4 6.02 0.82 21.41
CA PHE A 4 6.08 -0.62 21.65
C PHE A 4 7.11 -0.97 22.74
N PRO A 5 6.92 -2.06 23.51
CA PRO A 5 7.94 -2.58 24.44
C PRO A 5 9.28 -2.82 23.73
N ASN A 6 10.40 -2.69 24.44
CA ASN A 6 11.73 -2.95 23.89
C ASN A 6 11.94 -4.42 23.49
N THR A 7 11.11 -5.34 23.99
CA THR A 7 11.11 -6.76 23.60
C THR A 7 10.52 -7.03 22.22
N THR A 8 9.84 -6.06 21.60
CA THR A 8 9.29 -6.23 20.25
C THR A 8 10.41 -6.18 19.22
N SER A 9 10.58 -7.28 18.48
CA SER A 9 11.49 -7.37 17.34
C SER A 9 11.06 -6.45 16.19
N LEU A 10 12.03 -5.89 15.48
CA LEU A 10 11.82 -5.09 14.28
C LEU A 10 12.18 -5.91 13.05
N VAL A 11 11.22 -6.03 12.13
CA VAL A 11 11.44 -6.63 10.81
C VAL A 11 11.45 -5.49 9.81
N ILE A 12 12.55 -5.33 9.08
CA ILE A 12 12.76 -4.18 8.18
C ILE A 12 13.16 -4.64 6.78
N GLY A 13 12.94 -3.80 5.78
CA GLY A 13 13.54 -4.00 4.46
C GLY A 13 15.06 -3.89 4.56
N SER A 14 15.80 -4.66 3.77
CA SER A 14 17.27 -4.64 3.79
C SER A 14 17.87 -3.28 3.47
N GLU A 15 17.13 -2.42 2.77
CA GLU A 15 17.55 -1.10 2.32
C GLU A 15 17.05 0.04 3.23
N THR A 16 16.42 -0.27 4.37
CA THR A 16 15.97 0.76 5.32
C THR A 16 17.18 1.45 5.97
N ASP A 17 17.25 2.78 5.89
CA ASP A 17 18.22 3.54 6.68
C ASP A 17 17.88 3.45 8.17
N VAL A 18 18.84 2.95 8.95
CA VAL A 18 18.74 2.80 10.41
C VAL A 18 19.60 3.82 11.16
N SER A 19 20.06 4.87 10.47
CA SER A 19 20.79 5.96 11.10
C SER A 19 19.90 6.69 12.13
N THR A 20 20.50 7.09 13.26
CA THR A 20 19.75 7.67 14.38
C THR A 20 20.31 9.02 14.82
N TYR A 21 19.41 9.88 15.29
CA TYR A 21 19.76 11.08 16.04
C TYR A 21 20.16 10.69 17.47
N PRO A 22 21.17 11.33 18.10
CA PRO A 22 21.95 12.48 17.61
C PRO A 22 23.19 12.13 16.77
N THR A 23 23.55 10.85 16.65
CA THR A 23 24.76 10.41 15.92
C THR A 23 24.77 10.91 14.47
N ASN A 24 23.61 10.88 13.80
CA ASN A 24 23.36 11.57 12.54
C ASN A 24 22.37 12.73 12.78
N PRO A 25 22.77 14.00 12.59
CA PRO A 25 21.88 15.15 12.84
C PRO A 25 20.72 15.24 11.84
N ASN A 26 20.83 14.57 10.68
CA ASN A 26 19.79 14.54 9.66
C ASN A 26 18.86 13.31 9.80
N ALA A 27 19.13 12.41 10.75
CA ALA A 27 18.30 11.23 10.95
C ALA A 27 16.94 11.58 11.56
N THR A 28 15.90 10.92 11.06
CA THR A 28 14.52 11.04 11.57
C THR A 28 14.22 10.07 12.71
N LEU A 29 15.03 9.00 12.82
CA LEU A 29 14.90 7.95 13.83
C LEU A 29 15.72 8.30 15.08
N GLN A 30 15.29 7.80 16.23
CA GLN A 30 15.96 7.99 17.51
C GLN A 30 16.66 6.71 17.95
N GLU A 31 17.77 6.81 18.69
CA GLU A 31 18.43 5.63 19.29
C GLU A 31 17.46 4.78 20.14
N SER A 32 16.49 5.44 20.79
CA SER A 32 15.46 4.77 21.58
C SER A 32 14.51 3.88 20.77
N ASP A 33 14.43 4.09 19.45
CA ASP A 33 13.56 3.30 18.57
C ASP A 33 14.12 1.89 18.38
N PHE A 34 15.44 1.73 18.48
CA PHE A 34 16.16 0.46 18.31
C PHE A 34 16.67 -0.16 19.61
N ALA A 35 16.86 0.66 20.66
CA ALA A 35 17.48 0.22 21.91
C ALA A 35 16.81 -1.03 22.51
N GLY A 36 17.58 -2.11 22.64
CA GLY A 36 17.14 -3.37 23.23
C GLY A 36 16.29 -4.27 22.32
N ARG A 37 16.08 -3.91 21.06
CA ARG A 37 15.31 -4.69 20.08
C ARG A 37 16.20 -5.57 19.22
N ASN A 38 15.66 -6.72 18.82
CA ASN A 38 16.25 -7.51 17.75
C ASN A 38 15.82 -6.95 16.39
N ILE A 39 16.76 -6.65 15.51
CA ILE A 39 16.50 -6.11 14.16
C ILE A 39 16.77 -7.22 13.14
N THR A 40 15.77 -7.55 12.34
CA THR A 40 15.84 -8.58 11.31
C THR A 40 15.57 -7.95 9.94
N PRO A 41 16.63 -7.67 9.15
CA PRO A 41 16.47 -7.26 7.76
C PRO A 41 15.97 -8.43 6.91
N ILE A 42 15.01 -8.18 6.03
CA ILE A 42 14.50 -9.17 5.08
C ILE A 42 15.42 -9.24 3.87
N ASP A 43 15.88 -10.45 3.59
CA ASP A 43 16.69 -10.75 2.41
C ASP A 43 15.84 -11.41 1.33
N PHE A 44 15.39 -10.59 0.37
CA PHE A 44 14.59 -11.05 -0.75
C PHE A 44 15.35 -11.97 -1.72
N SER A 45 16.69 -12.02 -1.67
CA SER A 45 17.46 -12.92 -2.55
C SER A 45 17.30 -14.40 -2.20
N LYS A 46 16.84 -14.69 -0.98
CA LYS A 46 16.58 -16.06 -0.50
C LYS A 46 15.24 -16.62 -0.93
N SER A 47 14.40 -15.81 -1.59
CA SER A 47 13.08 -16.21 -2.06
C SER A 47 12.96 -15.97 -3.56
N SER A 48 12.42 -16.96 -4.27
CA SER A 48 12.01 -16.81 -5.68
C SER A 48 10.52 -16.45 -5.81
N LEU A 49 9.84 -16.21 -4.69
CA LEU A 49 8.41 -15.88 -4.69
C LEU A 49 8.20 -14.45 -5.20
N GLU A 50 7.31 -14.32 -6.18
CA GLU A 50 6.84 -13.02 -6.66
C GLU A 50 5.31 -12.96 -6.57
N ILE A 51 4.79 -11.83 -6.09
CA ILE A 51 3.35 -11.54 -6.03
C ILE A 51 3.13 -10.20 -6.73
N ASN A 52 2.36 -10.20 -7.83
CA ASN A 52 2.16 -9.02 -8.69
C ASN A 52 3.48 -8.36 -9.12
N ASP A 53 4.48 -9.16 -9.50
CA ASP A 53 5.83 -8.70 -9.89
C ASP A 53 6.58 -7.93 -8.78
N LEU A 54 6.18 -8.14 -7.52
CA LEU A 54 6.90 -7.71 -6.32
C LEU A 54 7.62 -8.92 -5.72
N ARG A 55 8.89 -8.73 -5.33
CA ARG A 55 9.62 -9.75 -4.57
C ARG A 55 8.88 -9.99 -3.26
N ALA A 56 8.70 -11.26 -2.90
CA ALA A 56 7.91 -11.64 -1.75
C ALA A 56 8.63 -12.69 -0.89
N VAL A 57 8.39 -12.65 0.41
CA VAL A 57 8.82 -13.69 1.35
C VAL A 57 7.62 -14.12 2.17
N ASP A 58 7.34 -15.43 2.22
CA ASP A 58 6.44 -15.99 3.23
C ASP A 58 7.15 -15.96 4.58
N TYR A 59 6.76 -15.01 5.43
CA TYR A 59 7.50 -14.71 6.66
C TYR A 59 7.42 -15.84 7.68
N PHE A 60 6.30 -16.56 7.73
CA PHE A 60 6.09 -17.70 8.65
C PHE A 60 6.32 -19.06 7.99
N GLY A 61 6.35 -19.12 6.66
CA GLY A 61 6.53 -20.36 5.90
C GLY A 61 5.28 -21.25 5.85
N ASP A 62 4.13 -20.76 6.30
CA ASP A 62 2.83 -21.45 6.32
C ASP A 62 1.79 -20.80 5.39
N GLY A 63 2.20 -19.80 4.63
CA GLY A 63 1.40 -19.00 3.71
C GLY A 63 0.40 -18.07 4.39
N SER A 64 0.54 -17.80 5.70
CA SER A 64 -0.36 -16.91 6.43
C SER A 64 -0.02 -15.43 6.31
N PHE A 65 1.26 -15.08 6.09
CA PHE A 65 1.70 -13.70 6.01
C PHE A 65 2.90 -13.55 5.10
N TYR A 66 2.76 -12.73 4.06
CA TYR A 66 3.81 -12.41 3.12
C TYR A 66 4.28 -10.98 3.31
N LEU A 67 5.60 -10.77 3.26
CA LEU A 67 6.21 -9.46 3.12
C LEU A 67 6.52 -9.24 1.65
N LEU A 68 6.09 -8.11 1.11
CA LEU A 68 6.34 -7.69 -0.28
C LEU A 68 7.29 -6.50 -0.28
N ASP A 69 8.26 -6.55 -1.17
CA ASP A 69 9.21 -5.47 -1.41
C ASP A 69 8.57 -4.36 -2.24
N THR A 70 8.39 -3.18 -1.64
CA THR A 70 7.62 -2.06 -2.21
C THR A 70 8.35 -0.73 -1.98
N PRO A 71 9.56 -0.56 -2.54
CA PRO A 71 10.38 0.62 -2.33
C PRO A 71 9.73 1.91 -2.85
N GLY A 72 10.21 3.06 -2.38
CA GLY A 72 9.92 4.38 -2.96
C GLY A 72 9.49 5.43 -1.94
N HIS A 73 8.61 5.08 -0.99
CA HIS A 73 8.35 5.93 0.18
C HIS A 73 9.63 6.09 0.99
N ILE A 74 10.23 4.95 1.33
CA ILE A 74 11.63 4.80 1.71
C ILE A 74 12.22 3.63 0.92
N ALA A 75 13.54 3.57 0.78
CA ALA A 75 14.22 2.49 0.04
C ALA A 75 13.84 1.09 0.54
N GLY A 76 13.78 0.88 1.86
CA GLY A 76 13.39 -0.41 2.46
C GLY A 76 11.91 -0.59 2.77
N HIS A 77 11.00 0.10 2.07
CA HIS A 77 9.56 0.05 2.39
C HIS A 77 8.94 -1.32 2.05
N LEU A 78 8.19 -1.87 3.02
CA LEU A 78 7.55 -3.19 2.93
C LEU A 78 6.03 -3.06 3.00
N THR A 79 5.32 -3.91 2.26
CA THR A 79 3.89 -4.15 2.47
C THR A 79 3.63 -5.55 2.98
N GLY A 80 2.56 -5.71 3.77
CA GLY A 80 2.14 -6.99 4.33
C GLY A 80 0.93 -7.55 3.60
N LEU A 81 0.96 -8.81 3.23
CA LEU A 81 -0.20 -9.53 2.69
C LEU A 81 -0.60 -10.65 3.65
N ALA A 82 -1.66 -10.43 4.42
CA ALA A 82 -2.11 -11.33 5.47
C ALA A 82 -3.27 -12.20 4.98
N ARG A 83 -3.16 -13.52 5.09
CA ARG A 83 -4.27 -14.45 4.82
C ARG A 83 -5.27 -14.40 5.98
N VAL A 84 -6.53 -14.14 5.68
CA VAL A 84 -7.60 -14.01 6.70
C VAL A 84 -8.63 -15.14 6.68
N THR A 85 -8.72 -15.91 5.59
CA THR A 85 -9.49 -17.16 5.53
C THR A 85 -8.70 -18.24 4.79
N ALA A 86 -9.02 -19.52 5.03
CA ALA A 86 -8.35 -20.63 4.38
C ALA A 86 -9.11 -21.18 3.15
N ASN A 87 -10.45 -21.24 3.20
CA ASN A 87 -11.28 -21.89 2.19
C ASN A 87 -12.57 -21.09 1.87
N PRO A 88 -12.61 -20.31 0.78
CA PRO A 88 -11.47 -19.96 -0.08
C PRO A 88 -10.43 -19.14 0.70
N SER A 89 -9.19 -19.15 0.23
CA SER A 89 -8.16 -18.28 0.80
C SER A 89 -8.44 -16.84 0.42
N THR A 90 -8.40 -15.94 1.39
CA THR A 90 -8.64 -14.50 1.18
C THR A 90 -7.63 -13.72 1.98
N PHE A 91 -7.34 -12.48 1.56
CA PHE A 91 -6.20 -11.73 2.07
C PHE A 91 -6.56 -10.27 2.40
N ILE A 92 -5.77 -9.66 3.27
CA ILE A 92 -5.73 -8.22 3.49
C ILE A 92 -4.33 -7.74 3.13
N LEU A 93 -4.27 -6.71 2.30
CA LEU A 93 -3.06 -5.97 2.00
C LEU A 93 -2.97 -4.78 2.95
N LEU A 94 -1.90 -4.80 3.74
CA LEU A 94 -1.42 -3.71 4.56
C LEU A 94 -0.43 -2.91 3.70
N ALA A 95 -0.94 -1.91 2.99
CA ALA A 95 -0.18 -1.24 1.93
C ALA A 95 0.84 -0.22 2.47
N GLY A 96 0.92 -0.01 3.78
CA GLY A 96 1.87 0.92 4.38
C GLY A 96 1.75 2.30 3.74
N ASP A 97 2.88 2.97 3.55
CA ASP A 97 2.95 4.30 2.95
C ASP A 97 3.22 4.22 1.43
N THR A 98 2.80 3.13 0.77
CA THR A 98 2.83 3.03 -0.70
C THR A 98 1.96 4.13 -1.34
N PHE A 99 0.88 4.54 -0.67
CA PHE A 99 0.02 5.66 -1.04
C PHE A 99 -0.59 6.30 0.21
N HIS A 100 -0.78 7.62 0.22
CA HIS A 100 -1.37 8.35 1.34
C HIS A 100 -2.85 8.68 1.11
N HIS A 101 -3.30 8.66 -0.15
CA HIS A 101 -4.67 8.94 -0.53
C HIS A 101 -5.22 7.85 -1.45
N VAL A 102 -6.47 7.43 -1.21
CA VAL A 102 -7.11 6.36 -2.02
C VAL A 102 -7.18 6.70 -3.51
N GLY A 103 -7.18 7.99 -3.83
CA GLY A 103 -7.14 8.50 -5.20
C GLY A 103 -5.86 8.16 -5.96
N GLU A 104 -4.74 7.84 -5.28
CA GLU A 104 -3.50 7.41 -5.92
C GLU A 104 -3.62 5.97 -6.44
N ALA A 105 -4.32 5.11 -5.70
CA ALA A 105 -4.61 3.74 -6.14
C ALA A 105 -5.86 3.66 -7.05
N ARG A 106 -6.82 4.59 -6.92
CA ARG A 106 -8.14 4.49 -7.55
C ARG A 106 -8.54 5.75 -8.32
N PRO A 107 -9.31 5.62 -9.41
CA PRO A 107 -9.79 4.38 -10.01
C PRO A 107 -8.72 3.71 -10.86
N ARG A 108 -8.70 2.37 -10.88
CA ARG A 108 -7.96 1.58 -11.87
C ARG A 108 -8.86 0.45 -12.33
N PRO A 109 -8.87 0.04 -13.61
CA PRO A 109 -9.78 -1.00 -14.12
C PRO A 109 -9.72 -2.28 -13.28
N ALA A 110 -8.51 -2.68 -12.90
CA ALA A 110 -8.22 -3.77 -11.98
C ALA A 110 -8.98 -3.70 -10.66
N LEU A 111 -8.87 -2.56 -9.96
CA LEU A 111 -9.51 -2.36 -8.66
C LEU A 111 -11.00 -2.07 -8.80
N GLN A 112 -11.45 -1.40 -9.86
CA GLN A 112 -12.87 -1.16 -10.09
C GLN A 112 -13.63 -2.46 -10.38
N ALA A 113 -13.06 -3.37 -11.17
CA ALA A 113 -13.69 -4.65 -11.47
C ALA A 113 -13.86 -5.53 -10.21
N ASN A 114 -12.88 -5.50 -9.31
CA ASN A 114 -12.86 -6.33 -8.10
C ASN A 114 -13.52 -5.64 -6.88
N PHE A 115 -13.43 -4.31 -6.80
CA PHE A 115 -13.84 -3.45 -5.70
C PHE A 115 -14.54 -2.19 -6.23
N PRO A 116 -15.72 -2.33 -6.85
CA PRO A 116 -16.42 -1.21 -7.45
C PRO A 116 -16.68 -0.11 -6.41
N CYS A 117 -16.56 1.13 -6.85
CA CYS A 117 -16.92 2.28 -6.04
C CYS A 117 -18.42 2.21 -5.71
N PRO A 118 -18.86 2.48 -4.45
CA PRO A 118 -20.28 2.48 -4.11
C PRO A 118 -21.09 3.40 -5.03
N ALA A 119 -22.28 2.96 -5.45
CA ALA A 119 -23.10 3.67 -6.44
C ALA A 119 -23.37 5.15 -6.09
N HIS A 120 -23.58 5.47 -4.81
CA HIS A 120 -23.80 6.86 -4.37
C HIS A 120 -22.55 7.73 -4.48
N ILE A 121 -21.34 7.17 -4.33
CA ILE A 121 -20.08 7.90 -4.54
C ILE A 121 -19.87 8.13 -6.04
N VAL A 122 -20.16 7.13 -6.87
CA VAL A 122 -20.14 7.27 -8.34
C VAL A 122 -21.07 8.40 -8.77
N GLU A 123 -22.31 8.41 -8.28
CA GLU A 123 -23.28 9.46 -8.61
C GLU A 123 -22.83 10.84 -8.11
N SER A 124 -22.40 10.93 -6.85
CA SER A 124 -21.91 12.19 -6.28
C SER A 124 -20.70 12.74 -7.05
N SER A 125 -19.80 11.87 -7.52
CA SER A 125 -18.61 12.30 -8.26
C SER A 125 -18.93 13.08 -9.53
N ARG A 126 -20.09 12.83 -10.16
CA ARG A 126 -20.49 13.46 -11.43
C ARG A 126 -20.65 14.97 -11.33
N GLY A 127 -21.07 15.48 -10.16
CA GLY A 127 -21.31 16.91 -9.92
C GLY A 127 -20.35 17.58 -8.93
N HIS A 128 -19.46 16.82 -8.27
CA HIS A 128 -18.61 17.36 -7.20
C HIS A 128 -17.10 17.27 -7.49
N VAL A 129 -16.69 16.49 -8.49
CA VAL A 129 -15.29 16.43 -8.91
C VAL A 129 -15.06 17.41 -10.06
N SER A 130 -14.10 18.32 -9.88
CA SER A 130 -13.76 19.31 -10.92
C SER A 130 -13.17 18.61 -12.15
N THR A 131 -13.76 18.90 -13.31
CA THR A 131 -13.27 18.42 -14.61
C THR A 131 -12.01 19.16 -15.06
N ASP A 132 -11.74 20.36 -14.53
CA ASP A 132 -10.54 21.16 -14.84
C ASP A 132 -9.27 20.49 -14.29
N TYR A 133 -9.37 19.86 -13.13
CA TYR A 133 -8.25 19.20 -12.46
C TYR A 133 -8.25 17.67 -12.64
N PHE A 134 -9.42 17.06 -12.83
CA PHE A 134 -9.57 15.60 -12.90
C PHE A 134 -10.31 15.14 -14.16
N PHE A 135 -9.73 15.37 -15.34
CA PHE A 135 -10.34 14.99 -16.62
C PHE A 135 -10.58 13.48 -16.79
N SER A 136 -11.73 13.05 -17.32
CA SER A 136 -12.01 11.64 -17.70
C SER A 136 -12.48 11.49 -19.16
N PRO A 137 -12.10 10.42 -19.90
CA PRO A 137 -12.60 10.18 -21.25
C PRO A 137 -14.14 10.09 -21.26
N GLY A 138 -14.82 10.89 -22.09
CA GLY A 138 -16.29 10.94 -22.13
C GLY A 138 -16.94 11.96 -21.18
N SER A 139 -16.14 12.75 -20.44
CA SER A 139 -16.64 13.94 -19.74
C SER A 139 -17.21 14.93 -20.76
N ARG A 140 -18.40 15.48 -20.49
CA ARG A 140 -18.90 16.71 -21.14
C ARG A 140 -18.61 17.87 -20.20
N ASP A 141 -18.59 19.11 -20.70
CA ASP A 141 -18.41 20.30 -19.86
C ASP A 141 -19.32 20.22 -18.62
N GLY A 142 -18.70 20.15 -17.43
CA GLY A 142 -19.38 20.07 -16.14
C GLY A 142 -19.75 18.67 -15.60
N ALA A 143 -19.38 17.56 -16.25
CA ALA A 143 -19.67 16.20 -15.75
C ALA A 143 -18.45 15.28 -15.75
N PHE A 144 -17.97 14.92 -14.54
CA PHE A 144 -16.91 13.93 -14.31
C PHE A 144 -17.48 12.50 -14.34
N ASP A 145 -16.77 11.52 -14.92
CA ASP A 145 -17.15 10.11 -14.84
C ASP A 145 -16.00 9.23 -14.33
N ILE A 146 -16.09 8.82 -13.07
CA ILE A 146 -15.07 7.96 -12.45
C ILE A 146 -14.97 6.58 -13.11
N LEU A 147 -16.04 6.09 -13.76
CA LEU A 147 -16.08 4.76 -14.36
C LEU A 147 -15.42 4.71 -15.74
N SER A 148 -15.28 5.86 -16.42
CA SER A 148 -14.61 5.91 -17.72
C SER A 148 -13.09 6.05 -17.62
N ARG A 149 -12.57 6.28 -16.41
CA ARG A 149 -11.13 6.42 -16.16
C ARG A 149 -10.42 5.07 -16.18
N SER A 150 -9.30 5.03 -16.89
CA SER A 150 -8.32 3.93 -16.84
C SER A 150 -7.16 4.19 -15.89
N GLU A 151 -7.00 5.44 -15.42
CA GLU A 151 -5.92 5.88 -14.53
C GLU A 151 -6.47 6.39 -13.20
N SER A 152 -5.62 6.32 -12.17
CA SER A 152 -5.89 6.83 -10.83
C SER A 152 -6.25 8.32 -10.83
N LEU A 153 -6.96 8.78 -9.80
CA LEU A 153 -7.34 10.18 -9.64
C LEU A 153 -6.12 11.06 -9.33
N LEU A 154 -5.21 10.53 -8.55
CA LEU A 154 -3.97 11.17 -8.12
C LEU A 154 -2.78 10.30 -8.54
N ARG A 155 -1.60 10.90 -8.47
CA ARG A 155 -0.32 10.23 -8.64
C ARG A 155 0.51 10.49 -7.40
N VAL A 156 1.53 9.65 -7.19
CA VAL A 156 2.55 9.89 -6.18
C VAL A 156 3.14 11.30 -6.38
N SER A 157 3.20 12.08 -5.30
CA SER A 157 3.71 13.44 -5.35
C SER A 157 5.22 13.46 -5.59
N ASP A 158 5.64 14.14 -6.67
CA ASP A 158 7.04 14.34 -7.06
C ASP A 158 7.59 15.72 -6.63
N THR A 159 6.80 16.48 -5.89
CA THR A 159 7.23 17.75 -5.28
C THR A 159 8.41 17.53 -4.34
N PRO A 160 9.38 18.46 -4.25
CA PRO A 160 10.56 18.32 -3.38
C PRO A 160 10.26 18.06 -1.91
N ASP A 161 9.11 18.55 -1.41
CA ASP A 161 8.67 18.39 -0.02
C ASP A 161 7.70 17.20 0.17
N SER A 162 7.63 16.28 -0.80
CA SER A 162 6.80 15.09 -0.66
C SER A 162 7.38 14.12 0.37
N PHE A 163 6.54 13.20 0.83
CA PHE A 163 6.95 12.14 1.75
C PHE A 163 7.57 10.93 1.03
N TYR A 164 8.00 11.05 -0.24
CA TYR A 164 8.60 9.96 -1.00
C TYR A 164 10.07 10.23 -1.26
N GLU A 165 10.95 9.35 -0.79
CA GLU A 165 12.39 9.42 -1.12
C GLU A 165 12.65 9.25 -2.62
N ASP A 166 11.91 8.35 -3.27
CA ASP A 166 11.93 8.15 -4.71
C ASP A 166 10.49 8.03 -5.26
N PRO A 167 9.91 9.16 -5.73
CA PRO A 167 8.55 9.20 -6.28
C PRO A 167 8.36 8.29 -7.50
N VAL A 168 9.39 8.09 -8.33
CA VAL A 168 9.32 7.27 -9.55
C VAL A 168 9.21 5.80 -9.18
N VAL A 169 10.04 5.35 -8.24
CA VAL A 169 10.00 3.98 -7.73
C VAL A 169 8.71 3.73 -6.93
N ALA A 170 8.26 4.71 -6.15
CA ALA A 170 7.02 4.64 -5.39
C ALA A 170 5.78 4.44 -6.29
N GLU A 171 5.68 5.17 -7.40
CA GLU A 171 4.59 4.98 -8.36
C GLU A 171 4.62 3.58 -8.99
N VAL A 172 5.81 3.03 -9.27
CA VAL A 172 5.94 1.64 -9.76
C VAL A 172 5.48 0.63 -8.72
N SER A 173 5.87 0.82 -7.45
CA SER A 173 5.40 0.00 -6.32
C SER A 173 3.88 0.06 -6.19
N LEU A 174 3.30 1.27 -6.25
CA LEU A 174 1.86 1.50 -6.23
C LEU A 174 1.13 0.78 -7.37
N GLU A 175 1.64 0.85 -8.60
CA GLU A 175 1.11 0.13 -9.77
C GLU A 175 1.07 -1.38 -9.61
N LYS A 176 2.10 -1.96 -9.00
CA LYS A 176 2.14 -3.39 -8.73
C LYS A 176 1.18 -3.79 -7.60
N VAL A 177 1.13 -2.99 -6.54
CA VAL A 177 0.23 -3.19 -5.39
C VAL A 177 -1.24 -3.05 -5.79
N ALA A 178 -1.57 -2.12 -6.70
CA ALA A 178 -2.93 -1.86 -7.18
C ALA A 178 -3.40 -2.81 -8.32
N ARG A 179 -2.58 -3.79 -8.74
CA ARG A 179 -2.88 -4.67 -9.88
C ARG A 179 -3.92 -5.76 -9.55
N ALA A 180 -4.65 -6.20 -10.59
CA ALA A 180 -5.86 -7.04 -10.54
C ALA A 180 -5.69 -8.49 -10.04
N GLY A 181 -4.52 -8.90 -9.53
CA GLY A 181 -4.27 -10.24 -8.99
C GLY A 181 -5.06 -10.57 -7.70
N MET A 182 -5.89 -9.63 -7.26
CA MET A 182 -6.57 -9.56 -5.97
C MET A 182 -8.11 -9.51 -6.16
N ARG A 183 -8.81 -10.66 -6.22
CA ARG A 183 -10.23 -10.83 -6.64
C ARG A 183 -11.26 -11.20 -5.53
N ARG A 184 -11.83 -10.24 -4.79
CA ARG A 184 -13.08 -10.36 -3.96
C ARG A 184 -13.34 -11.64 -3.13
N THR A 185 -13.49 -11.43 -1.82
CA THR A 185 -14.61 -11.99 -1.01
C THR A 185 -15.30 -10.90 -0.20
N THR A 186 -16.60 -11.07 -0.01
CA THR A 186 -17.53 -10.15 0.63
C THR A 186 -17.21 -9.84 2.09
N CYS A 187 -16.99 -8.57 2.42
CA CYS A 187 -17.54 -7.95 3.63
C CYS A 187 -17.60 -6.42 3.45
N SER A 188 -18.75 -5.85 3.79
CA SER A 188 -19.10 -4.44 3.70
C SER A 188 -18.58 -3.67 4.90
N SER A 189 -17.52 -2.88 4.72
CA SER A 189 -17.27 -1.62 5.44
C SER A 189 -16.03 -0.92 4.89
N LEU A 190 -16.22 -0.05 3.89
CA LEU A 190 -15.42 1.17 3.82
C LEU A 190 -16.03 2.12 4.86
N SER A 191 -15.73 1.90 6.14
CA SER A 191 -16.00 2.94 7.14
C SER A 191 -14.91 4.00 7.02
N PRO A 192 -15.26 5.30 7.06
CA PRO A 192 -14.32 6.25 7.65
C PRO A 192 -14.12 5.74 9.08
N MET A 193 -12.92 5.27 9.46
CA MET A 193 -12.67 4.94 10.86
C MET A 193 -12.74 6.23 11.66
N THR A 194 -13.94 6.48 12.18
CA THR A 194 -14.20 7.34 13.32
C THR A 194 -13.34 6.83 14.48
N GLY A 195 -12.37 7.64 14.90
CA GLY A 195 -11.69 7.64 16.19
C GLY A 195 -11.48 6.29 16.90
N ALA A 196 -10.33 5.65 16.65
CA ALA A 196 -9.37 5.23 17.69
C ALA A 196 -8.25 4.35 17.08
N LEU A 197 -7.02 4.83 17.23
CA LEU A 197 -5.73 4.10 17.30
C LEU A 197 -4.86 3.81 16.07
N LEU A 198 -5.25 4.02 14.81
CA LEU A 198 -4.28 4.09 13.69
C LEU A 198 -4.74 5.07 12.60
N PRO A 199 -4.40 6.37 12.69
CA PRO A 199 -4.69 7.31 11.62
C PRO A 199 -3.53 7.25 10.63
N THR A 200 -3.75 6.65 9.45
CA THR A 200 -3.14 6.97 8.12
C THR A 200 -2.84 5.74 7.26
N THR A 201 -2.73 4.53 7.79
CA THR A 201 -2.32 3.39 6.96
C THR A 201 -3.44 2.89 6.04
N PRO A 202 -3.29 2.94 4.70
CA PRO A 202 -4.22 2.34 3.79
C PRO A 202 -4.28 0.82 3.95
N VAL A 203 -5.50 0.31 4.09
CA VAL A 203 -5.79 -1.12 4.10
C VAL A 203 -6.64 -1.44 2.87
N LEU A 204 -6.19 -2.40 2.07
CA LEU A 204 -6.94 -2.90 0.92
C LEU A 204 -7.30 -4.38 1.15
N LEU A 205 -8.59 -4.72 1.17
CA LEU A 205 -9.02 -6.11 1.18
C LEU A 205 -8.80 -6.71 -0.22
N VAL A 206 -8.20 -7.89 -0.30
CA VAL A 206 -7.65 -8.46 -1.54
C VAL A 206 -7.80 -9.98 -1.58
N ASP A 207 -8.20 -10.58 -2.70
CA ASP A 207 -8.16 -12.05 -2.82
C ASP A 207 -7.01 -12.44 -3.75
N CYS A 208 -5.84 -12.67 -3.16
CA CYS A 208 -4.66 -12.98 -3.93
C CYS A 208 -4.61 -14.47 -4.26
N ARG A 209 -4.69 -14.83 -5.55
CA ARG A 209 -4.39 -16.20 -5.97
C ARG A 209 -2.88 -16.34 -6.17
N ILE A 210 -2.19 -16.68 -5.09
CA ILE A 210 -0.73 -16.89 -5.11
C ILE A 210 -0.46 -18.13 -5.97
N THR A 211 0.15 -17.93 -7.14
CA THR A 211 0.61 -19.01 -8.01
C THR A 211 2.12 -19.01 -7.93
N HIS A 212 2.70 -20.09 -7.41
CA HIS A 212 4.15 -20.28 -7.48
C HIS A 212 4.52 -20.43 -8.96
N ARG A 213 5.32 -19.50 -9.50
CA ARG A 213 6.04 -19.77 -10.75
C ARG A 213 7.16 -20.76 -10.38
N ASN A 214 6.97 -22.01 -10.81
CA ASN A 214 8.04 -23.01 -10.81
C ASN A 214 9.07 -22.67 -11.90
#